data_AF-A0AAV4LUK5-F1
#
_entry.id   AF-A0AAV4LUK5-F1
#
_cell.length_a   1.000
_cell.length_b   1.000
_cell.length_c   1.000
_cell.angle_alpha   90.00
_cell.angle_beta   90.00
_cell.angle_gamma   90.00
#
_symmetry.space_group_name_H-M   'P 1'
#
loop_
_entity.id
_entity.type
_entity.pdbx_description
1 polymer ?
#
loop_
_entity_poly.entity_id
_entity_poly.type
_entity_poly.pdbx_seq_one_letter_code
_entity_poly.pdbx_strand_id
1 'polypeptide(L)'
;MLRYSVLRRASKVCDALVMFGTHTERLPFVSHPGVMAVAQLLEMKSLVEHRAHFTQDDVNRMYEFDSSLAEKAQVAVDHDLPISHYNLEYLDKPGFLERLLEEKRLNEAIASEVLGAPQGSYEQPASLSEYRAPEIPVEWRQHELALTHAMVDVQPSILREMETQKKMREFMARHQKK
;
A
#
# COMPACT_ATOMS: atom_id res chain seq x y z
N MET A 1 12.71 -8.81 -52.08
CA MET A 1 11.83 -8.21 -51.03
C MET A 1 11.85 -9.09 -49.78
N LEU A 2 12.85 -8.97 -48.89
CA LEU A 2 12.89 -9.71 -47.61
C LEU A 2 13.88 -9.07 -46.61
N ARG A 3 13.93 -7.73 -46.56
CA ARG A 3 14.89 -6.99 -45.71
C ARG A 3 14.28 -6.09 -44.63
N TYR A 4 12.95 -5.99 -44.54
CA TYR A 4 12.26 -5.08 -43.60
C TYR A 4 11.52 -5.77 -42.45
N SER A 5 11.50 -7.11 -42.38
CA SER A 5 10.77 -7.85 -41.34
C SER A 5 11.60 -8.18 -40.08
N VAL A 6 12.93 -8.03 -40.13
CA VAL A 6 13.82 -8.38 -39.00
C VAL A 6 14.01 -7.21 -38.02
N LEU A 7 13.84 -5.96 -38.46
CA LEU A 7 14.10 -4.77 -37.63
C LEU A 7 13.04 -4.46 -36.56
N ARG A 8 11.89 -5.14 -36.55
CA ARG A 8 10.81 -4.90 -35.55
C ARG A 8 10.65 -6.00 -34.49
N ARG A 9 11.51 -7.03 -34.46
CA ARG A 9 11.42 -8.13 -33.48
C ARG A 9 12.60 -8.23 -32.52
N ALA A 10 13.56 -7.31 -32.58
CA ALA A 10 14.78 -7.37 -31.80
C ALA A 10 14.68 -6.84 -30.33
N SER A 11 13.49 -6.45 -29.83
CA SER A 11 13.35 -5.82 -28.50
C SER A 11 12.68 -6.66 -27.40
N LYS A 12 12.44 -7.96 -27.62
CA LYS A 12 11.94 -8.90 -26.60
C LYS A 12 12.85 -10.13 -26.47
N VAL A 13 14.15 -9.91 -26.34
CA VAL A 13 15.08 -11.00 -25.98
C VAL A 13 15.31 -10.90 -24.47
N CYS A 14 15.31 -12.03 -23.76
CA CYS A 14 15.76 -12.07 -22.38
C CYS A 14 17.24 -11.69 -22.32
N ASP A 15 17.59 -10.70 -21.51
CA ASP A 15 18.98 -10.21 -21.43
C ASP A 15 19.95 -11.30 -20.93
N ALA A 16 19.49 -12.21 -20.07
CA ALA A 16 20.21 -13.37 -19.60
C ALA A 16 19.24 -14.53 -19.30
N LEU A 17 19.64 -15.74 -19.71
CA LEU A 17 19.02 -16.99 -19.31
C LEU A 17 20.05 -17.75 -18.46
N VAL A 18 19.83 -17.81 -17.15
CA VAL A 18 20.72 -18.48 -16.21
C VAL A 18 19.99 -19.67 -15.63
N MET A 19 20.59 -20.86 -15.71
CA MET A 19 20.04 -22.07 -15.12
C MET A 19 20.77 -22.31 -13.81
N PHE A 20 20.04 -22.27 -12.69
CA PHE A 20 20.58 -22.66 -11.39
C PHE A 20 20.23 -24.13 -11.12
N GLY A 21 21.18 -24.88 -10.55
CA GLY A 21 20.97 -26.26 -10.12
C GLY A 21 21.76 -27.32 -10.90
N THR A 22 21.73 -28.56 -10.39
CA THR A 22 22.36 -29.72 -11.04
C THR A 22 21.49 -30.22 -12.20
N HIS A 23 22.04 -31.08 -13.07
CA HIS A 23 21.38 -31.50 -14.32
C HIS A 23 19.92 -31.99 -14.18
N THR A 24 19.54 -32.49 -13.00
CA THR A 24 18.21 -33.03 -12.69
C THR A 24 17.21 -32.01 -12.15
N GLU A 25 17.66 -30.94 -11.47
CA GLU A 25 16.81 -29.93 -10.85
C GLU A 25 17.25 -28.53 -11.32
N ARG A 26 16.93 -28.19 -12.57
CA ARG A 26 17.26 -26.88 -13.13
C ARG A 26 16.11 -25.91 -12.92
N LEU A 27 16.38 -24.81 -12.22
CA LEU A 27 15.49 -23.66 -12.12
C LEU A 27 15.88 -22.62 -13.19
N PRO A 28 15.04 -22.41 -14.22
CA PRO A 28 15.31 -21.38 -15.22
C PRO A 28 15.07 -19.98 -14.64
N PHE A 29 16.13 -19.19 -14.52
CA PHE A 29 16.03 -17.76 -14.26
C PHE A 29 16.06 -17.01 -15.59
N VAL A 30 14.97 -16.29 -15.88
CA VAL A 30 14.77 -15.57 -17.13
C VAL A 30 14.71 -14.09 -16.82
N SER A 31 15.76 -13.33 -17.13
CA SER A 31 15.77 -11.87 -16.93
C SER A 31 15.00 -11.16 -18.06
N HIS A 32 13.67 -11.31 -18.05
CA HIS A 32 12.81 -10.47 -18.86
C HIS A 32 12.42 -9.25 -18.01
N PRO A 33 12.66 -8.01 -18.46
CA PRO A 33 12.27 -6.81 -17.72
C PRO A 33 10.79 -6.80 -17.29
N GLY A 34 9.89 -7.39 -18.08
CA GLY A 34 8.48 -7.56 -17.69
C GLY A 34 8.26 -8.56 -16.55
N VAL A 35 8.98 -9.69 -16.54
CA VAL A 35 8.90 -10.68 -15.44
C VAL A 35 9.55 -10.12 -14.17
N MET A 36 10.64 -9.37 -14.31
CA MET A 36 11.31 -8.70 -13.19
C MET A 36 10.44 -7.62 -12.57
N ALA A 37 9.77 -6.79 -13.37
CA ALA A 37 8.82 -5.79 -12.88
C ALA A 37 7.65 -6.44 -12.12
N VAL A 38 7.06 -7.51 -12.67
CA VAL A 38 5.96 -8.24 -12.01
C VAL A 38 6.43 -8.93 -10.73
N ALA A 39 7.61 -9.58 -10.74
CA ALA A 39 8.18 -10.21 -9.55
C ALA A 39 8.47 -9.18 -8.44
N GLN A 40 9.05 -8.04 -8.79
CA GLN A 40 9.30 -6.96 -7.84
C GLN A 40 8.00 -6.42 -7.25
N LEU A 41 6.95 -6.21 -8.07
CA LEU A 41 5.64 -5.78 -7.59
C LEU A 41 5.01 -6.81 -6.64
N LEU A 42 5.20 -8.10 -6.91
CA LEU A 42 4.72 -9.19 -6.05
C LEU A 42 5.53 -9.31 -4.75
N GLU A 43 6.83 -9.05 -4.77
CA GLU A 43 7.66 -8.99 -3.57
C GLU A 43 7.32 -7.78 -2.70
N MET A 44 6.99 -6.65 -3.31
CA MET A 44 6.53 -5.46 -2.61
C MET A 44 5.11 -5.59 -2.05
N LYS A 45 4.43 -6.74 -2.20
CA LYS A 45 3.07 -6.97 -1.69
C LYS A 45 2.94 -6.75 -0.17
N SER A 46 4.00 -6.98 0.61
CA SER A 46 4.00 -6.68 2.06
C SER A 46 4.21 -5.20 2.38
N LEU A 47 4.63 -4.40 1.41
CA LEU A 47 4.88 -2.96 1.55
C LEU A 47 3.72 -2.11 1.00
N VAL A 48 2.83 -2.71 0.20
CA VAL A 48 1.75 -2.00 -0.48
C VAL A 48 0.40 -2.37 0.14
N GLU A 49 -0.36 -1.37 0.56
CA GLU A 49 -1.73 -1.56 1.02
C GLU A 49 -2.64 -1.98 -0.15
N HIS A 50 -3.45 -3.01 0.07
CA HIS A 50 -4.47 -3.42 -0.89
C HIS A 50 -5.62 -2.41 -0.90
N ARG A 51 -5.77 -1.68 -2.01
CA ARG A 51 -6.87 -0.73 -2.23
C ARG A 51 -7.74 -1.22 -3.38
N ALA A 52 -9.06 -1.03 -3.27
CA ALA A 52 -10.02 -1.46 -4.28
C ALA A 52 -10.99 -0.32 -4.63
N HIS A 53 -11.46 -0.31 -5.88
CA HIS A 53 -12.63 0.49 -6.27
C HIS A 53 -13.88 -0.32 -5.95
N PHE A 54 -14.74 0.23 -5.10
CA PHE A 54 -16.03 -0.38 -4.78
C PHE A 54 -17.04 -0.11 -5.91
N THR A 55 -17.91 -1.06 -6.17
CA THR A 55 -19.08 -0.87 -7.03
C THR A 55 -20.34 -0.67 -6.19
N GLN A 56 -21.40 -0.13 -6.79
CA GLN A 56 -22.68 0.03 -6.11
C GLN A 56 -23.26 -1.32 -5.63
N ASP A 57 -22.99 -2.41 -6.36
CA ASP A 57 -23.41 -3.75 -5.97
C ASP A 57 -22.67 -4.21 -4.70
N ASP A 58 -21.39 -3.88 -4.56
CA ASP A 58 -20.62 -4.17 -3.35
C ASP A 58 -21.18 -3.42 -2.13
N VAL A 59 -21.52 -2.13 -2.30
CA VAL A 59 -22.14 -1.33 -1.24
C VAL A 59 -23.49 -1.93 -0.82
N ASN A 60 -24.33 -2.33 -1.77
CA ASN A 60 -25.62 -2.96 -1.47
C ASN A 60 -25.46 -4.25 -0.68
N ARG A 61 -24.47 -5.08 -1.01
CA ARG A 61 -24.14 -6.29 -0.24
C ARG A 61 -23.63 -5.95 1.15
N MET A 62 -22.82 -4.90 1.29
CA MET A 62 -22.34 -4.45 2.60
C MET A 62 -23.47 -4.00 3.50
N TYR A 63 -24.51 -3.34 2.98
CA TYR A 63 -25.69 -2.94 3.75
C TYR A 63 -26.41 -4.12 4.43
N GLU A 64 -26.32 -5.34 3.88
CA GLU A 64 -26.91 -6.54 4.48
C GLU A 64 -26.19 -6.97 5.77
N PHE A 65 -24.91 -6.61 5.93
CA PHE A 65 -24.08 -7.02 7.07
C PHE A 65 -23.78 -5.86 8.04
N ASP A 66 -23.41 -4.70 7.51
CA ASP A 66 -23.06 -3.51 8.29
C ASP A 66 -23.46 -2.23 7.51
N SER A 67 -24.56 -1.61 7.95
CA SER A 67 -25.07 -0.39 7.34
C SER A 67 -24.14 0.82 7.55
N SER A 68 -23.45 0.89 8.70
CA SER A 68 -22.54 2.00 9.02
C SER A 68 -21.31 1.96 8.13
N LEU A 69 -20.75 0.78 7.89
CA LEU A 69 -19.63 0.61 6.98
C LEU A 69 -20.04 0.82 5.51
N ALA A 70 -21.25 0.40 5.14
CA ALA A 70 -21.79 0.60 3.79
C ALA A 70 -21.98 2.08 3.46
N GLU A 71 -22.45 2.91 4.40
CA GLU A 71 -22.54 4.37 4.21
C GLU A 71 -21.16 4.99 3.91
N LYS A 72 -20.10 4.56 4.61
CA LYS A 72 -18.72 5.00 4.33
C LYS A 72 -18.25 4.51 2.97
N ALA A 73 -18.61 3.29 2.59
CA ALA A 73 -18.29 2.74 1.27
C ALA A 73 -18.98 3.52 0.15
N GLN A 74 -20.23 3.97 0.36
CA GLN A 74 -20.95 4.82 -0.58
C GLN A 74 -20.18 6.11 -0.84
N VAL A 75 -19.68 6.79 0.21
CA VAL A 75 -18.86 7.99 0.05
C VAL A 75 -17.61 7.71 -0.79
N ALA A 76 -16.97 6.55 -0.61
CA ALA A 76 -15.84 6.16 -1.44
C ALA A 76 -16.23 5.93 -2.91
N VAL A 77 -17.40 5.34 -3.18
CA VAL A 77 -17.94 5.19 -4.55
C VAL A 77 -18.24 6.55 -5.18
N ASP A 78 -18.87 7.45 -4.44
CA ASP A 78 -19.26 8.78 -4.95
C ASP A 78 -18.05 9.62 -5.39
N HIS A 79 -16.89 9.40 -4.76
CA HIS A 79 -15.62 10.06 -5.09
C HIS A 79 -14.69 9.23 -5.98
N ASP A 80 -15.11 8.05 -6.43
CA ASP A 80 -14.28 7.07 -7.16
C ASP A 80 -12.93 6.83 -6.46
N LEU A 81 -12.96 6.71 -5.13
CA LEU A 81 -11.75 6.63 -4.31
C LEU A 81 -11.32 5.17 -4.12
N PRO A 82 -10.14 4.75 -4.61
CA PRO A 82 -9.59 3.44 -4.26
C PRO A 82 -9.16 3.45 -2.80
N ILE A 83 -9.80 2.63 -1.98
CA ILE A 83 -9.55 2.60 -0.53
C ILE A 83 -9.38 1.16 -0.02
N SER A 84 -8.56 1.01 1.02
CA SER A 84 -8.40 -0.24 1.76
C SER A 84 -9.55 -0.41 2.75
N HIS A 85 -9.93 -1.66 3.03
CA HIS A 85 -10.91 -1.97 4.06
C HIS A 85 -10.52 -1.39 5.44
N TYR A 86 -9.23 -1.38 5.78
CA TYR A 86 -8.74 -0.78 7.04
C TYR A 86 -8.99 0.74 7.09
N ASN A 87 -8.71 1.46 6.00
CA ASN A 87 -8.85 2.91 5.95
C ASN A 87 -10.32 3.34 5.86
N LEU A 88 -11.18 2.47 5.31
CA LEU A 88 -12.61 2.72 5.17
C LEU A 88 -13.29 2.96 6.53
N GLU A 89 -12.84 2.30 7.59
CA GLU A 89 -13.37 2.50 8.94
C GLU A 89 -13.17 3.93 9.45
N TYR A 90 -12.13 4.63 8.99
CA TYR A 90 -11.75 5.97 9.44
C TYR A 90 -12.24 7.09 8.52
N LEU A 91 -13.02 6.77 7.48
CA LEU A 91 -13.44 7.75 6.47
C LEU A 91 -14.33 8.87 7.04
N ASP A 92 -15.04 8.59 8.13
CA ASP A 92 -15.85 9.53 8.89
C ASP A 92 -15.03 10.49 9.76
N LYS A 93 -13.72 10.23 9.93
CA LYS A 93 -12.87 11.04 10.79
C LYS A 93 -12.57 12.40 10.14
N PRO A 94 -12.56 13.49 10.94
CA PRO A 94 -12.36 14.84 10.41
C PRO A 94 -11.06 14.96 9.60
N GLY A 95 -11.19 15.42 8.36
CA GLY A 95 -10.07 15.69 7.46
C GLY A 95 -9.34 14.46 6.92
N PHE A 96 -9.84 13.24 7.16
CA PHE A 96 -9.22 12.04 6.57
C PHE A 96 -9.59 11.86 5.09
N LEU A 97 -10.88 12.04 4.75
CA LEU A 97 -11.35 12.00 3.36
C LEU A 97 -10.61 13.02 2.47
N GLU A 98 -10.43 14.24 2.97
CA GLU A 98 -9.74 15.32 2.24
C GLU A 98 -8.29 14.94 1.91
N ARG A 99 -7.57 14.33 2.87
CA ARG A 99 -6.21 13.83 2.65
C ARG A 99 -6.16 12.71 1.62
N LEU A 100 -7.14 11.81 1.62
CA LEU A 100 -7.23 10.72 0.63
C LEU A 100 -7.51 11.26 -0.78
N LEU A 101 -8.34 12.30 -0.90
CA LEU A 101 -8.60 12.96 -2.18
C LEU A 101 -7.36 13.71 -2.69
N GLU A 102 -6.62 14.37 -1.80
CA GLU A 102 -5.34 15.00 -2.13
C GLU A 102 -4.30 13.98 -2.59
N GLU A 103 -4.19 12.85 -1.88
CA GLU A 103 -3.32 11.73 -2.25
C GLU A 103 -3.69 11.16 -3.63
N LYS A 104 -4.99 10.95 -3.92
CA LYS A 104 -5.45 10.51 -5.24
C LYS A 104 -4.96 11.45 -6.34
N ARG A 105 -5.14 12.77 -6.15
CA ARG A 105 -4.70 13.79 -7.11
C ARG A 105 -3.17 13.76 -7.32
N LEU A 106 -2.39 13.62 -6.25
CA LEU A 106 -0.93 13.52 -6.34
C LEU A 106 -0.50 12.25 -7.08
N ASN A 107 -1.15 11.11 -6.81
CA ASN A 107 -0.87 9.84 -7.48
C ASN A 107 -1.18 9.90 -8.98
N GLU A 108 -2.27 10.55 -9.38
CA GLU A 108 -2.61 10.77 -10.79
C GLU A 108 -1.58 11.68 -11.50
N ALA A 109 -1.09 12.72 -10.81
CA ALA A 109 -0.04 13.59 -11.33
C ALA A 109 1.29 12.82 -11.51
N ILE A 110 1.70 12.05 -10.49
CA ILE A 110 2.90 11.21 -10.54
C ILE A 110 2.79 10.17 -11.66
N ALA A 111 1.65 9.50 -11.79
CA ALA A 111 1.42 8.53 -12.85
C ALA A 111 1.52 9.18 -14.24
N SER A 112 0.96 10.38 -14.39
CA SER A 112 1.03 11.15 -15.64
C SER A 112 2.46 11.57 -15.99
N GLU A 113 3.26 11.99 -14.99
CA GLU A 113 4.67 12.34 -15.17
C GLU A 113 5.51 11.13 -15.61
N VAL A 114 5.32 9.99 -14.94
CA VAL A 114 6.01 8.73 -15.27
C VAL A 114 5.62 8.21 -16.66
N LEU A 115 4.34 8.27 -17.02
CA LEU A 115 3.87 7.86 -18.35
C LEU A 115 4.34 8.80 -19.46
N GLY A 116 4.54 10.09 -19.14
CA GLY A 116 5.08 11.08 -20.08
C GLY A 116 6.60 11.05 -20.23
N ALA A 117 7.33 10.36 -19.35
CA ALA A 117 8.77 10.31 -19.36
C ALA A 117 9.32 9.57 -20.60
N PRO A 118 10.47 9.99 -21.15
CA PRO A 118 11.09 9.31 -22.29
C PRO A 118 11.55 7.90 -21.89
N GLN A 119 11.42 6.97 -22.83
CA GLN A 119 11.82 5.57 -22.63
C GLN A 119 13.28 5.49 -22.18
N GLY A 120 13.52 4.81 -21.05
CA GLY A 120 14.86 4.63 -20.47
C GLY A 120 15.28 5.71 -19.47
N SER A 121 14.44 6.72 -19.21
CA SER A 121 14.60 7.59 -18.05
C SER A 121 14.00 6.93 -16.81
N TYR A 122 14.82 6.80 -15.77
CA TYR A 122 14.44 6.25 -14.46
C TYR A 122 14.61 7.27 -13.34
N GLU A 123 14.63 8.56 -13.69
CA GLU A 123 14.67 9.64 -12.70
C GLU A 123 13.37 9.67 -11.91
N GLN A 124 13.47 10.01 -10.62
CA GLN A 124 12.28 10.11 -9.78
C GLN A 124 11.44 11.33 -10.19
N PRO A 125 10.12 11.18 -10.28
CA PRO A 125 9.23 12.28 -10.64
C PRO A 125 9.31 13.40 -9.59
N ALA A 126 9.31 14.66 -10.03
CA ALA A 126 9.44 15.80 -9.12
C ALA A 126 8.24 15.87 -8.15
N SER A 127 7.06 15.49 -8.62
CA SER A 127 5.83 15.42 -7.81
C SER A 127 5.90 14.41 -6.66
N LEU A 128 6.84 13.45 -6.69
CA LEU A 128 7.05 12.51 -5.59
C LEU A 128 7.51 13.21 -4.30
N SER A 129 8.20 14.35 -4.40
CA SER A 129 8.72 15.08 -3.24
C SER A 129 7.62 15.63 -2.32
N GLU A 130 6.44 15.88 -2.86
CA GLU A 130 5.27 16.38 -2.12
C GLU A 130 4.41 15.24 -1.55
N TYR A 131 4.62 14.00 -2.01
CA TYR A 131 3.82 12.87 -1.61
C TYR A 131 4.00 12.54 -0.12
N ARG A 132 2.86 12.42 0.58
CA ARG A 132 2.79 11.90 1.95
C ARG A 132 1.65 10.92 2.06
N ALA A 133 1.95 9.73 2.59
CA ALA A 133 0.93 8.74 2.86
C ALA A 133 -0.06 9.28 3.92
N PRO A 134 -1.38 9.15 3.72
CA PRO A 134 -2.36 9.52 4.71
C PRO A 134 -2.32 8.51 5.86
N GLU A 135 -1.56 8.85 6.91
CA GLU A 135 -1.46 8.02 8.11
C GLU A 135 -2.67 8.20 9.01
N ILE A 136 -3.16 7.08 9.55
CA ILE A 136 -4.20 7.07 10.58
C ILE A 136 -3.53 7.34 11.95
N PRO A 137 -3.89 8.44 12.64
CA PRO A 137 -3.40 8.75 13.96
C PRO A 137 -3.63 7.59 14.94
N VAL A 138 -2.63 7.32 15.79
CA VAL A 138 -2.69 6.25 16.80
C VAL A 138 -3.87 6.44 17.75
N GLU A 139 -4.28 7.69 17.98
CA GLU A 139 -5.44 8.04 18.82
C GLU A 139 -6.76 7.48 18.28
N TRP A 140 -6.90 7.32 16.97
CA TRP A 140 -8.11 6.77 16.36
C TRP A 140 -8.11 5.23 16.40
N ARG A 141 -6.91 4.62 16.41
CA ARG A 141 -6.69 3.16 16.48
C ARG A 141 -6.77 2.57 17.90
N GLN A 142 -7.32 3.32 18.86
CA GLN A 142 -7.41 2.85 20.25
C GLN A 142 -8.21 1.56 20.40
N HIS A 143 -9.21 1.32 19.54
CA HIS A 143 -10.03 0.11 19.54
C HIS A 143 -9.24 -1.13 19.08
N GLU A 144 -8.34 -0.99 18.10
CA GLU A 144 -7.44 -2.06 17.63
C GLU A 144 -6.33 -2.35 18.64
N LEU A 145 -5.87 -1.32 19.34
CA LEU A 145 -4.82 -1.40 20.37
C LEU A 145 -5.38 -1.75 21.75
N ALA A 146 -6.70 -1.89 21.89
CA ALA A 146 -7.33 -2.27 23.14
C ALA A 146 -6.92 -3.71 23.47
N LEU A 147 -6.17 -3.87 24.55
CA LEU A 147 -5.85 -5.20 25.07
C LEU A 147 -7.17 -5.89 25.46
N THR A 148 -7.50 -6.94 24.73
CA THR A 148 -8.62 -7.80 25.12
C THR A 148 -8.25 -8.54 26.40
N HIS A 149 -9.25 -8.79 27.25
CA HIS A 149 -9.05 -9.57 28.49
C HIS A 149 -8.35 -10.91 28.22
N ALA A 150 -8.63 -11.54 27.07
CA ALA A 150 -7.98 -12.77 26.63
C ALA A 150 -6.46 -12.64 26.44
N MET A 151 -5.96 -11.51 25.94
CA MET A 151 -4.51 -11.28 25.79
C MET A 151 -3.82 -11.12 27.16
N VAL A 152 -4.49 -10.47 28.10
CA VAL A 152 -3.99 -10.27 29.47
C VAL A 152 -3.95 -11.61 30.22
N ASP A 153 -4.95 -12.46 30.01
CA ASP A 153 -5.04 -13.79 30.62
C ASP A 153 -3.94 -14.73 30.10
N VAL A 154 -3.61 -14.67 28.79
CA VAL A 154 -2.54 -15.47 28.19
C VAL A 154 -1.15 -14.97 28.61
N GLN A 155 -0.97 -13.66 28.76
CA GLN A 155 0.32 -13.08 29.15
C GLN A 155 0.15 -11.90 30.12
N PRO A 156 0.14 -12.15 31.44
CA PRO A 156 -0.04 -11.11 32.45
C PRO A 156 1.16 -10.15 32.57
N SER A 157 2.32 -10.46 31.95
CA SER A 157 3.49 -9.57 31.93
C SER A 157 3.26 -8.30 31.10
N ILE A 158 2.30 -8.32 30.16
CA ILE A 158 1.98 -7.19 29.27
C ILE A 158 1.62 -5.94 30.10
N LEU A 159 0.85 -6.10 31.18
CA LEU A 159 0.46 -4.98 32.04
C LEU A 159 1.67 -4.30 32.70
N ARG A 160 2.64 -5.09 33.17
CA ARG A 160 3.88 -4.56 33.78
C ARG A 160 4.78 -3.86 32.76
N GLU A 161 4.86 -4.40 31.55
CA GLU A 161 5.62 -3.79 30.46
C GLU A 161 5.00 -2.45 30.04
N MET A 162 3.67 -2.37 29.93
CA MET A 162 2.97 -1.13 29.63
C MET A 162 3.19 -0.05 30.69
N GLU A 163 3.10 -0.39 31.98
CA GLU A 163 3.40 0.57 33.05
C GLU A 163 4.83 1.10 32.97
N THR A 164 5.77 0.21 32.62
CA THR A 164 7.18 0.56 32.46
C THR A 164 7.38 1.49 31.25
N GLN A 165 6.75 1.18 30.11
CA GLN A 165 6.77 2.04 28.92
C GLN A 165 6.11 3.40 29.17
N LYS A 166 5.01 3.45 29.92
CA LYS A 166 4.35 4.71 30.31
C LYS A 166 5.28 5.59 31.14
N LYS A 167 5.91 5.02 32.18
CA LYS A 167 6.91 5.73 33.01
C LYS A 167 8.10 6.21 32.16
N MET A 168 8.55 5.41 31.20
CA MET A 168 9.62 5.78 30.26
C MET A 168 9.21 6.97 29.38
N ARG A 169 8.00 6.96 28.79
CA ARG A 169 7.48 8.09 27.99
C ARG A 169 7.37 9.37 28.82
N GLU A 170 6.83 9.27 30.03
CA GLU A 170 6.73 10.40 30.96
C GLU A 170 8.10 10.94 31.38
N PHE A 171 9.11 10.07 31.50
CA PHE A 171 10.49 10.47 31.78
C PHE A 171 11.11 11.20 30.58
N MET A 172 10.99 10.63 29.38
CA MET A 172 11.49 11.22 28.13
C MET A 172 10.86 12.59 27.87
N ALA A 173 9.53 12.71 28.00
CA ALA A 173 8.81 13.97 27.79
C ALA A 173 9.20 15.08 28.79
N ARG A 174 9.56 14.71 30.03
CA ARG A 174 10.08 15.65 31.04
C ARG A 174 11.49 16.14 30.70
N HIS A 175 12.32 15.28 30.12
CA HIS A 175 13.71 15.59 29.78
C HIS A 175 13.88 16.26 28.40
N GLN A 176 12.91 16.14 27.50
CA GLN A 176 12.93 16.82 26.19
C GLN A 176 12.52 18.31 26.25
N LYS A 177 11.97 18.77 27.37
CA LYS A 177 11.53 20.16 27.61
C LYS A 177 12.56 21.04 28.33
N LYS A 178 13.78 20.54 28.55
CA LYS A 178 14.93 21.32 29.05
C LYS A 178 15.95 21.47 27.94
#